data_AF-A0A1V6V1C1-F1
#
_entry.id   AF-A0A1V6V1C1-F1
#
_cell.length_a   1.000
_cell.length_b   1.000
_cell.length_c   1.000
_cell.angle_alpha   90.00
_cell.angle_beta   90.00
_cell.angle_gamma   90.00
#
_symmetry.space_group_name_H-M   'P 1'
#
loop_
_entity.id
_entity.type
_entity.pdbx_description
1 polymer ?
#
loop_
_entity_poly.entity_id
_entity_poly.type
_entity_poly.pdbx_seq_one_letter_code
_entity_poly.pdbx_strand_id
1 'polypeptide(L)'
;MYAAPVEFSYAPPWWLLIEKPEYWPTDSGIEDWCRVYECRLQTFLRAMSSREDQAIRQCQLKESQRLSGHMRESWESGDFWVSYAARNNFAFDAIYWQKIDRQFFGPTTYPDPADAWKERLELLNAKEKCDMEELVARQLKYKESRVLAWDPDEYTLGHIDIAKKAKEKESELKQREPELRIVRKLK
;
A
#
# COMPACT_ATOMS: atom_id res chain seq x y z
N MET A 1 -1.45 -25.14 -10.93
CA MET A 1 -2.89 -24.97 -10.64
C MET A 1 -3.04 -23.58 -10.02
N TYR A 2 -3.75 -22.66 -10.68
CA TYR A 2 -4.01 -21.33 -10.14
C TYR A 2 -5.13 -21.45 -9.10
N ALA A 3 -4.85 -21.10 -7.85
CA ALA A 3 -5.73 -21.32 -6.70
C ALA A 3 -6.28 -19.99 -6.14
N ALA A 4 -6.66 -19.08 -7.03
CA ALA A 4 -7.29 -17.82 -6.64
C ALA A 4 -8.77 -17.80 -7.07
N PRO A 5 -9.59 -16.93 -6.47
CA PRO A 5 -10.99 -16.74 -6.87
C PRO A 5 -11.09 -16.45 -8.38
N VAL A 6 -12.14 -16.96 -9.03
CA VAL A 6 -12.30 -16.84 -10.49
C VAL A 6 -12.41 -15.38 -10.93
N GLU A 7 -12.95 -14.54 -10.04
CA GLU A 7 -13.10 -13.10 -10.17
C GLU A 7 -11.76 -12.42 -10.47
N PHE A 8 -10.64 -12.99 -10.00
CA PHE A 8 -9.32 -12.47 -10.30
C PHE A 8 -8.90 -12.64 -11.75
N SER A 9 -9.47 -13.61 -12.45
CA SER A 9 -9.28 -13.82 -13.89
C SER A 9 -10.16 -12.89 -14.72
N TYR A 10 -11.21 -12.33 -14.12
CA TYR A 10 -12.06 -11.33 -14.74
C TYR A 10 -11.46 -9.93 -14.68
N ALA A 11 -10.57 -9.64 -13.73
CA ALA A 11 -9.84 -8.38 -13.75
C ALA A 11 -8.79 -8.37 -14.89
N PRO A 12 -8.74 -7.33 -15.74
CA PRO A 12 -7.71 -7.24 -16.76
C PRO A 12 -6.31 -7.19 -16.13
N PRO A 13 -5.28 -7.66 -16.86
CA PRO A 13 -3.94 -7.71 -16.33
C PRO A 13 -3.33 -6.32 -16.14
N TRP A 14 -3.01 -5.96 -14.89
CA TRP A 14 -2.39 -4.65 -14.58
C TRP A 14 -1.06 -4.41 -15.31
N TRP A 15 -0.33 -5.48 -15.66
CA TRP A 15 0.98 -5.43 -16.32
C TRP A 15 0.93 -5.01 -17.80
N LEU A 16 -0.25 -4.67 -18.35
CA LEU A 16 -0.32 -4.03 -19.67
C LEU A 16 0.49 -2.72 -19.73
N LEU A 17 0.70 -2.09 -18.57
CA LEU A 17 1.74 -1.08 -18.37
C LEU A 17 2.82 -1.63 -17.44
N ILE A 18 4.08 -1.33 -17.77
CA ILE A 18 5.24 -1.74 -16.97
C ILE A 18 5.23 -1.02 -15.62
N GLU A 19 4.93 0.27 -15.65
CA GLU A 19 4.89 1.10 -14.45
C GLU A 19 3.55 0.92 -13.72
N LYS A 20 3.64 0.85 -12.39
CA LYS A 20 2.45 0.72 -11.54
C LYS A 20 1.73 2.08 -11.38
N PRO A 21 0.41 2.07 -11.13
CA PRO A 21 -0.35 3.30 -10.92
C PRO A 21 0.22 4.19 -9.81
N GLU A 22 0.74 3.62 -8.71
CA GLU A 22 1.30 4.37 -7.59
C GLU A 22 2.64 5.07 -7.87
N TYR A 23 3.36 4.67 -8.92
CA TYR A 23 4.67 5.24 -9.29
C TYR A 23 4.59 6.12 -10.55
N TRP A 24 3.37 6.43 -11.01
CA TRP A 24 3.22 7.18 -12.24
C TRP A 24 3.72 8.62 -12.08
N PRO A 25 4.61 9.11 -12.97
CA PRO A 25 5.43 10.30 -12.71
C PRO A 25 4.73 11.65 -12.95
N THR A 26 3.45 11.67 -13.34
CA THR A 26 2.73 12.92 -13.65
C THR A 26 1.93 13.45 -12.46
N ASP A 27 1.64 14.75 -12.46
CA ASP A 27 0.91 15.44 -11.38
C ASP A 27 -0.52 14.89 -11.15
N SER A 28 -1.13 14.26 -12.17
CA SER A 28 -2.44 13.59 -12.03
C SER A 28 -2.33 12.09 -11.70
N GLY A 29 -1.11 11.56 -11.61
CA GLY A 29 -0.75 10.23 -11.11
C GLY A 29 -1.61 9.10 -11.69
N ILE A 30 -2.49 8.56 -10.84
CA ILE A 30 -3.33 7.40 -11.15
C ILE A 30 -4.33 7.70 -12.28
N GLU A 31 -4.83 8.92 -12.43
CA GLU A 31 -5.78 9.27 -13.50
C GLU A 31 -5.13 9.24 -14.88
N ASP A 32 -3.92 9.78 -15.00
CA ASP A 32 -3.13 9.67 -16.23
C ASP A 32 -2.79 8.22 -16.55
N TRP A 33 -2.41 7.44 -15.53
CA TRP A 33 -2.18 6.01 -15.68
C TRP A 33 -3.43 5.31 -16.23
N CYS A 34 -4.62 5.60 -15.69
CA CYS A 34 -5.90 5.05 -16.18
C CYS A 34 -6.10 5.33 -17.66
N ARG A 35 -5.87 6.57 -18.10
CA ARG A 35 -6.05 6.98 -19.50
C ARG A 35 -5.15 6.21 -20.46
N VAL A 36 -3.87 6.06 -20.09
CA VAL A 36 -2.91 5.30 -20.90
C VAL A 36 -3.22 3.82 -20.88
N TYR A 37 -3.56 3.29 -19.71
CA TYR A 37 -3.92 1.88 -19.52
C TYR A 37 -5.15 1.51 -20.34
N GLU A 38 -6.20 2.34 -20.31
CA GLU A 38 -7.43 2.12 -21.06
C GLU A 38 -7.17 1.97 -22.56
N CYS A 39 -6.31 2.83 -23.13
CA CYS A 39 -5.93 2.72 -24.54
C CYS A 39 -5.24 1.39 -24.88
N ARG A 40 -4.37 0.89 -23.99
CA ARG A 40 -3.72 -0.42 -24.14
C ARG A 40 -4.71 -1.56 -23.92
N LEU A 41 -5.58 -1.44 -22.93
CA LEU A 41 -6.63 -2.40 -22.61
C LEU A 41 -7.57 -2.59 -23.81
N GLN A 42 -8.04 -1.53 -24.45
CA GLN A 42 -8.90 -1.64 -25.64
C GLN A 42 -8.21 -2.37 -26.80
N THR A 43 -6.89 -2.25 -26.93
CA THR A 43 -6.12 -2.98 -27.95
C THR A 43 -5.99 -4.46 -27.57
N PHE A 44 -5.66 -4.73 -26.31
CA PHE A 44 -5.56 -6.08 -25.75
C PHE A 44 -6.88 -6.84 -25.87
N LEU A 45 -7.99 -6.23 -25.45
CA LEU A 45 -9.32 -6.82 -25.51
C LEU A 45 -9.73 -7.12 -26.96
N ARG A 46 -9.45 -6.23 -27.92
CA ARG A 46 -9.71 -6.51 -29.34
C ARG A 46 -8.94 -7.74 -29.84
N ALA A 47 -7.66 -7.86 -29.48
CA ALA A 47 -6.85 -9.01 -29.86
C ALA A 47 -7.35 -10.30 -29.17
N MET A 48 -7.69 -10.22 -27.89
CA MET A 48 -8.21 -11.33 -27.09
C MET A 48 -9.54 -11.83 -27.64
N SER A 49 -10.52 -10.95 -27.86
CA SER A 49 -11.83 -11.33 -28.40
C SER A 49 -11.69 -12.02 -29.77
N SER A 50 -10.81 -11.53 -30.65
CA SER A 50 -10.57 -12.18 -31.95
C SER A 50 -10.01 -13.60 -31.82
N ARG A 51 -9.15 -13.85 -30.82
CA ARG A 51 -8.60 -15.19 -30.54
C ARG A 51 -9.63 -16.10 -29.90
N GLU A 52 -10.42 -15.58 -28.97
CA GLU A 52 -11.53 -16.31 -28.36
C GLU A 52 -12.56 -16.71 -29.43
N ASP A 53 -12.95 -15.81 -30.32
CA ASP A 53 -13.87 -16.12 -31.44
C ASP A 53 -13.33 -17.22 -32.36
N GLN A 54 -12.02 -17.24 -32.62
CA GLN A 54 -11.39 -18.31 -33.38
C GLN A 54 -11.43 -19.64 -32.62
N ALA A 55 -11.11 -19.64 -31.32
CA ALA A 55 -11.12 -20.83 -30.48
C ALA A 55 -12.54 -21.41 -30.30
N ILE A 56 -13.55 -20.55 -30.19
CA ILE A 56 -14.96 -20.94 -30.10
C ILE A 56 -15.42 -21.57 -31.41
N ARG A 57 -15.07 -21.00 -32.57
CA ARG A 57 -15.34 -21.62 -33.88
C ARG A 57 -14.66 -22.97 -34.06
N GLN A 58 -13.52 -23.19 -33.42
CA GLN A 58 -12.79 -24.46 -33.41
C GLN A 58 -13.26 -25.42 -32.30
N CYS A 59 -14.34 -25.07 -31.57
CA CYS A 59 -14.88 -25.82 -30.44
C CYS A 59 -13.86 -26.09 -29.31
N GLN A 60 -12.80 -25.29 -29.22
CA GLN A 60 -11.76 -25.38 -28.17
C GLN A 60 -12.13 -24.60 -26.91
N LEU A 61 -13.01 -23.60 -27.05
CA LEU A 61 -13.47 -22.74 -25.97
C LEU A 61 -14.99 -22.62 -26.02
N LYS A 62 -15.66 -22.62 -24.87
CA LYS A 62 -17.10 -22.32 -24.77
C LYS A 62 -17.31 -20.82 -24.62
N GLU A 63 -18.44 -20.32 -25.09
CA GLU A 63 -18.83 -18.91 -24.91
C GLU A 63 -18.83 -18.49 -23.43
N SER A 64 -19.25 -19.38 -22.52
CA SER A 64 -19.23 -19.15 -21.06
C SER A 64 -17.83 -19.04 -20.45
N GLN A 65 -16.77 -19.34 -21.21
CA GLN A 65 -15.38 -19.24 -20.77
C GLN A 65 -14.69 -18.00 -21.35
N ARG A 66 -15.40 -17.18 -22.12
CA ARG A 66 -14.87 -15.93 -22.69
C ARG A 66 -14.51 -14.96 -21.57
N LEU A 67 -13.28 -14.46 -21.57
CA LEU A 67 -12.79 -13.55 -20.54
C LEU A 67 -12.81 -12.09 -21.01
N SER A 68 -12.73 -11.82 -22.32
CA SER A 68 -12.65 -10.43 -22.81
C SER A 68 -13.83 -9.57 -22.38
N GLY A 69 -15.03 -10.17 -22.29
CA GLY A 69 -16.25 -9.48 -21.84
C GLY A 69 -16.14 -9.10 -20.36
N HIS A 70 -15.84 -10.08 -19.51
CA HIS A 70 -15.66 -9.88 -18.08
C HIS A 70 -14.53 -8.89 -17.75
N MET A 71 -13.42 -8.90 -18.51
CA MET A 71 -12.33 -7.93 -18.35
C MET A 71 -12.72 -6.50 -18.70
N ARG A 72 -13.60 -6.33 -19.70
CA ARG A 72 -14.16 -5.02 -20.02
C ARG A 72 -15.08 -4.54 -18.91
N GLU A 73 -16.04 -5.38 -18.52
CA GLU A 73 -17.01 -5.09 -17.46
C GLU A 73 -16.30 -4.75 -16.15
N SER A 74 -15.28 -5.51 -15.76
CA SER A 74 -14.49 -5.28 -14.54
C SER A 74 -13.74 -3.95 -14.55
N TRP A 75 -13.30 -3.48 -15.71
CA TRP A 75 -12.66 -2.16 -15.84
C TRP A 75 -13.69 -1.03 -15.75
N GLU A 76 -14.83 -1.19 -16.42
CA GLU A 76 -15.90 -0.18 -16.47
C GLU A 76 -16.63 -0.06 -15.12
N SER A 77 -16.83 -1.16 -14.40
CA SER A 77 -17.44 -1.18 -13.08
C SER A 77 -16.52 -0.66 -11.98
N GLY A 78 -15.21 -0.75 -12.16
CA GLY A 78 -14.21 -0.47 -11.14
C GLY A 78 -13.77 -1.69 -10.31
N ASP A 79 -14.32 -2.88 -10.56
CA ASP A 79 -13.94 -4.13 -9.87
C ASP A 79 -12.45 -4.50 -10.06
N PHE A 80 -11.87 -4.01 -11.16
CA PHE A 80 -10.42 -4.07 -11.37
C PHE A 80 -9.66 -3.50 -10.16
N TRP A 81 -10.09 -2.37 -9.61
CA TRP A 81 -9.40 -1.72 -8.48
C TRP A 81 -9.52 -2.50 -7.19
N VAL A 82 -10.67 -3.13 -6.94
CA VAL A 82 -10.87 -4.03 -5.80
C VAL A 82 -9.89 -5.21 -5.90
N SER A 83 -9.82 -5.84 -7.08
CA SER A 83 -8.87 -6.92 -7.34
C SER A 83 -7.41 -6.48 -7.28
N TYR A 84 -7.11 -5.26 -7.73
CA TYR A 84 -5.75 -4.69 -7.72
C TYR A 84 -5.28 -4.39 -6.29
N ALA A 85 -6.13 -3.73 -5.49
CA ALA A 85 -5.85 -3.36 -4.11
C ALA A 85 -5.70 -4.61 -3.22
N ALA A 86 -6.51 -5.65 -3.44
CA ALA A 86 -6.39 -6.93 -2.74
C ALA A 86 -5.03 -7.63 -2.98
N ARG A 87 -4.36 -7.37 -4.11
CA ARG A 87 -3.07 -7.96 -4.46
C ARG A 87 -1.87 -7.07 -4.15
N ASN A 88 -2.07 -5.76 -4.00
CA ASN A 88 -1.00 -4.78 -3.78
C ASN A 88 -1.24 -4.02 -2.47
N ASN A 89 -0.67 -4.55 -1.38
CA ASN A 89 -0.81 -3.96 -0.04
C ASN A 89 -0.22 -2.53 0.07
N PHE A 90 0.87 -2.23 -0.63
CA PHE A 90 1.53 -0.93 -0.54
C PHE A 90 0.72 0.21 -1.17
N ALA A 91 0.00 -0.07 -2.25
CA ALA A 91 -0.84 0.92 -2.92
C ALA A 91 -2.27 0.95 -2.41
N PHE A 92 -2.63 0.06 -1.47
CA PHE A 92 -4.00 -0.14 -1.02
C PHE A 92 -4.66 1.18 -0.59
N ASP A 93 -4.00 1.97 0.26
CA ASP A 93 -4.57 3.20 0.82
C ASP A 93 -4.89 4.23 -0.27
N ALA A 94 -3.91 4.54 -1.13
CA ALA A 94 -4.10 5.49 -2.22
C ALA A 94 -5.19 5.04 -3.21
N ILE A 95 -5.19 3.75 -3.58
CA ILE A 95 -6.19 3.18 -4.51
C ILE A 95 -7.58 3.16 -3.87
N TYR A 96 -7.67 2.84 -2.58
CA TYR A 96 -8.92 2.79 -1.85
C TYR A 96 -9.60 4.16 -1.89
N TRP A 97 -8.91 5.22 -1.45
CA TRP A 97 -9.50 6.56 -1.39
C TRP A 97 -9.81 7.14 -2.78
N GLN A 98 -8.96 6.87 -3.78
CA GLN A 98 -9.16 7.45 -5.11
C GLN A 98 -10.19 6.71 -5.96
N LYS A 99 -10.27 5.38 -5.88
CA LYS A 99 -11.04 4.54 -6.81
C LYS A 99 -12.16 3.75 -6.15
N ILE A 100 -11.96 3.25 -4.93
CA ILE A 100 -12.89 2.31 -4.29
C ILE A 100 -13.92 3.04 -3.42
N ASP A 101 -13.50 3.93 -2.51
CA ASP A 101 -14.38 4.60 -1.54
C ASP A 101 -15.58 5.28 -2.24
N ARG A 102 -15.29 6.03 -3.30
CA ARG A 102 -16.31 6.77 -4.08
C ARG A 102 -17.35 5.88 -4.74
N GLN A 103 -16.99 4.63 -5.06
CA GLN A 103 -17.91 3.66 -5.68
C GLN A 103 -18.96 3.17 -4.67
N PHE A 104 -18.59 3.02 -3.40
CA PHE A 104 -19.46 2.48 -2.36
C PHE A 104 -20.16 3.56 -1.53
N PHE A 105 -19.47 4.66 -1.23
CA PHE A 105 -19.95 5.72 -0.35
C PHE A 105 -20.29 7.03 -1.09
N GLY A 106 -20.05 7.08 -2.40
CA GLY A 106 -20.32 8.25 -3.22
C GLY A 106 -19.24 9.34 -3.11
N PRO A 107 -19.44 10.49 -3.79
CA PRO A 107 -18.49 11.59 -3.79
C PRO A 107 -18.29 12.16 -2.38
N THR A 108 -17.10 12.70 -2.13
CA THR A 108 -16.75 13.40 -0.89
C THR A 108 -16.78 14.91 -1.09
N THR A 109 -17.04 15.66 -0.02
CA THR A 109 -16.96 17.13 -0.02
C THR A 109 -15.50 17.63 0.00
N TYR A 110 -14.56 16.78 0.42
CA TYR A 110 -13.16 17.15 0.56
C TYR A 110 -12.44 17.23 -0.79
N PRO A 111 -11.56 18.23 -1.00
CA PRO A 111 -10.75 18.32 -2.21
C PRO A 111 -9.80 17.13 -2.39
N ASP A 112 -9.20 16.66 -1.30
CA ASP A 112 -8.35 15.48 -1.29
C ASP A 112 -9.20 14.22 -1.06
N PRO A 113 -9.19 13.23 -1.99
CA PRO A 113 -9.84 11.95 -1.76
C PRO A 113 -9.39 11.26 -0.47
N ALA A 114 -8.13 11.44 -0.06
CA ALA A 114 -7.58 10.84 1.15
C ALA A 114 -8.17 11.45 2.44
N ASP A 115 -8.87 12.57 2.37
CA ASP A 115 -9.56 13.18 3.52
C ASP A 115 -11.01 12.71 3.70
N ALA A 116 -11.53 11.91 2.75
CA ALA A 116 -12.91 11.40 2.79
C ALA A 116 -13.24 10.63 4.07
N TRP A 117 -12.24 9.99 4.70
CA TRP A 117 -12.41 9.25 5.96
C TRP A 117 -13.07 10.07 7.07
N LYS A 118 -12.88 11.40 7.09
CA LYS A 118 -13.50 12.29 8.08
C LYS A 118 -15.02 12.28 8.00
N GLU A 119 -15.58 12.18 6.79
CA GLU A 119 -17.03 12.02 6.58
C GLU A 119 -17.46 10.59 6.90
N ARG A 120 -16.62 9.59 6.53
CA ARG A 120 -16.92 8.18 6.77
C ARG A 120 -16.96 7.83 8.25
N LEU A 121 -16.22 8.55 9.09
CA LEU A 121 -16.31 8.40 10.55
C LEU A 121 -17.72 8.68 11.08
N GLU A 122 -18.50 9.54 10.43
CA GLU A 122 -19.87 9.83 10.86
C GLU A 122 -20.86 8.70 10.54
N LEU A 123 -20.45 7.72 9.73
CA LEU A 123 -21.23 6.50 9.49
C LEU A 123 -21.16 5.52 10.66
N LEU A 124 -20.16 5.65 11.53
CA LEU A 124 -20.00 4.79 12.69
C LEU A 124 -20.96 5.20 13.80
N ASN A 125 -21.58 4.20 14.42
CA ASN A 125 -22.43 4.44 15.59
C ASN A 125 -21.58 4.74 16.84
N ALA A 126 -22.22 5.25 17.89
CA ALA A 126 -21.53 5.67 19.12
C ALA A 126 -20.75 4.53 19.79
N LYS A 127 -21.25 3.29 19.70
CA LYS A 127 -20.57 2.12 20.23
C LYS A 127 -19.31 1.79 19.42
N GLU A 128 -19.41 1.78 18.11
CA GLU A 128 -18.27 1.55 17.20
C GLU A 128 -17.17 2.60 17.40
N LYS A 129 -17.54 3.87 17.54
CA LYS A 129 -16.58 4.95 17.86
C LYS A 129 -15.89 4.69 19.19
N CYS A 130 -16.64 4.33 20.24
CA CYS A 130 -16.08 3.99 21.55
C CYS A 130 -15.14 2.77 21.49
N ASP A 131 -15.52 1.71 20.77
CA ASP A 131 -14.71 0.50 20.61
C ASP A 131 -13.40 0.80 19.87
N MET A 132 -13.43 1.68 18.85
CA MET A 132 -12.25 2.16 18.15
C MET A 132 -11.31 2.95 19.07
N GLU A 133 -11.84 3.88 19.87
CA GLU A 133 -11.05 4.66 20.83
C GLU A 133 -10.36 3.77 21.86
N GLU A 134 -11.06 2.74 22.37
CA GLU A 134 -10.48 1.76 23.29
C GLU A 134 -9.33 0.99 22.63
N LEU A 135 -9.51 0.55 21.37
CA LEU A 135 -8.47 -0.14 20.62
C LEU A 135 -7.24 0.75 20.44
N VAL A 136 -7.42 2.01 20.04
CA VAL A 136 -6.32 2.98 19.87
C VAL A 136 -5.58 3.19 21.19
N ALA A 137 -6.30 3.41 22.30
CA ALA A 137 -5.68 3.57 23.62
C ALA A 137 -4.86 2.33 24.03
N ARG A 138 -5.38 1.12 23.74
CA ARG A 138 -4.67 -0.14 23.99
C ARG A 138 -3.41 -0.26 23.15
N GLN A 139 -3.48 0.08 21.85
CA GLN A 139 -2.33 0.05 20.94
C GLN A 139 -1.26 1.08 21.32
N LEU A 140 -1.65 2.26 21.80
CA LEU A 140 -0.70 3.26 22.30
C LEU A 140 0.07 2.77 23.53
N LYS A 141 -0.64 2.20 24.53
CA LYS A 141 0.01 1.58 25.71
C LYS A 141 0.90 0.39 25.32
N TYR A 142 0.47 -0.41 24.35
CA TYR A 142 1.27 -1.50 23.82
C TYR A 142 2.53 -0.96 23.12
N LYS A 143 2.42 0.11 22.33
CA LYS A 143 3.56 0.73 21.65
C LYS A 143 4.61 1.27 22.62
N GLU A 144 4.20 1.80 23.77
CA GLU A 144 5.12 2.26 24.84
C GLU A 144 5.91 1.10 25.47
N SER A 145 5.27 -0.07 25.62
CA SER A 145 5.88 -1.25 26.25
C SER A 145 6.53 -2.22 25.26
N ARG A 146 6.20 -2.12 23.96
CA ARG A 146 6.70 -3.02 22.93
C ARG A 146 8.17 -2.77 22.67
N VAL A 147 8.98 -3.79 22.93
CA VAL A 147 10.36 -3.85 22.46
C VAL A 147 10.34 -3.93 20.94
N LEU A 148 10.81 -2.87 20.28
CA LEU A 148 11.06 -2.87 18.84
C LEU A 148 12.33 -3.69 18.59
N ALA A 149 12.17 -5.00 18.44
CA ALA A 149 13.24 -5.86 17.95
C ALA A 149 13.35 -5.66 16.43
N TRP A 150 14.19 -4.71 16.03
CA TRP A 150 14.74 -4.66 14.69
C TRP A 150 15.99 -5.54 14.67
N ASP A 151 16.17 -6.36 13.64
CA ASP A 151 17.37 -7.18 13.46
C ASP A 151 18.39 -6.37 12.68
N PRO A 152 19.43 -5.80 13.33
CA PRO A 152 20.33 -4.87 12.69
C PRO A 152 21.26 -5.57 11.72
N ASP A 153 21.41 -4.98 10.55
CA ASP A 153 22.45 -5.38 9.61
C ASP A 153 23.85 -5.07 10.18
N GLU A 154 24.86 -5.68 9.56
CA GLU A 154 26.26 -5.60 10.00
C GLU A 154 26.77 -4.14 10.04
N TYR A 155 26.29 -3.31 9.11
CA TYR A 155 26.55 -1.88 9.08
C TYR A 155 26.01 -1.17 10.33
N THR A 156 24.75 -1.42 10.68
CA THR A 156 24.12 -0.78 11.84
C THR A 156 24.73 -1.26 13.15
N LEU A 157 25.10 -2.55 13.25
CA LEU A 157 25.85 -3.09 14.39
C LEU A 157 27.19 -2.36 14.59
N GLY A 158 27.94 -2.15 13.51
CA GLY A 158 29.20 -1.41 13.55
C GLY A 158 29.03 0.01 14.12
N HIS A 159 27.98 0.73 13.69
CA HIS A 159 27.67 2.07 14.22
C HIS A 159 27.22 2.06 15.68
N ILE A 160 26.44 1.06 16.10
CA ILE A 160 26.04 0.88 17.50
C ILE A 160 27.27 0.67 18.39
N ASP A 161 28.23 -0.13 17.95
CA ASP A 161 29.46 -0.40 18.73
C ASP A 161 30.37 0.83 18.83
N ILE A 162 30.46 1.63 17.77
CA ILE A 162 31.17 2.92 17.80
C ILE A 162 30.51 3.86 18.82
N ALA A 163 29.17 3.95 18.81
CA ALA A 163 28.42 4.79 19.73
C ALA A 163 28.56 4.34 21.20
N LYS A 164 28.58 3.03 21.45
CA LYS A 164 28.84 2.46 22.79
C LYS A 164 30.24 2.81 23.29
N LYS A 165 31.27 2.59 22.47
CA LYS A 165 32.67 2.93 22.81
C LYS A 165 32.85 4.43 23.06
N ALA A 166 32.15 5.28 22.33
CA ALA A 166 32.17 6.73 22.56
C ALA A 166 31.53 7.11 23.91
N LYS A 167 30.39 6.51 24.26
CA LYS A 167 29.73 6.72 25.56
C LYS A 167 30.58 6.24 26.74
N GLU A 168 31.23 5.09 26.61
CA GLU A 168 32.15 4.56 27.63
C GLU A 168 33.35 5.49 27.84
N LYS A 169 33.96 5.98 26.76
CA LYS A 169 35.05 6.97 26.87
C LYS A 169 34.60 8.28 27.51
N GLU A 170 33.39 8.74 27.21
CA GLU A 170 32.84 9.97 27.79
C GLU A 170 32.52 9.82 29.28
N SER A 171 32.02 8.65 29.70
CA SER A 171 31.79 8.36 31.13
C SER A 171 33.10 8.20 31.90
N GLU A 172 34.12 7.58 31.32
CA GLU A 172 35.47 7.49 31.88
C GLU A 172 36.13 8.88 32.01
N LEU A 173 35.96 9.76 31.02
CA LEU A 173 36.47 11.14 31.10
C LEU A 173 35.81 11.91 32.25
N LYS A 174 34.48 11.82 32.38
CA LYS A 174 33.72 12.47 33.47
C LYS A 174 34.11 11.94 34.84
N GLN A 175 34.51 10.67 34.95
CA GLN A 175 35.02 10.10 36.21
C GLN A 175 36.46 10.57 36.54
N ARG A 176 37.29 10.86 35.53
CA ARG A 176 38.67 11.33 35.70
C ARG A 176 38.81 12.86 35.87
N GLU A 177 37.79 13.63 35.49
CA GLU A 177 37.72 15.08 35.68
C GLU A 177 37.98 15.56 37.13
N PRO A 178 37.42 14.95 38.19
CA PRO A 178 37.73 15.37 39.56
C PRO A 178 39.20 15.16 39.95
N GLU A 179 39.84 14.08 39.51
CA GLU A 179 41.26 13.79 39.81
C GLU A 179 42.20 14.75 39.06
N LEU A 180 41.93 15.03 37.79
CA LEU A 180 42.69 15.99 36.98
C LEU A 180 42.59 17.42 37.50
N ARG A 181 41.47 17.76 38.16
CA ARG A 181 41.25 19.08 38.79
C ARG A 181 42.02 19.23 40.10
N ILE A 182 42.31 18.14 40.82
CA ILE A 182 43.14 18.13 42.03
C ILE A 182 44.63 18.31 41.67
N VAL A 183 45.12 17.59 40.65
CA VAL A 183 46.52 17.68 40.20
C VAL A 183 46.87 19.08 39.66
N ARG A 184 45.92 19.79 39.05
CA ARG A 184 46.11 21.18 38.57
C ARG A 184 46.15 22.24 39.70
N LYS A 185 45.70 21.91 40.91
CA LYS A 185 45.74 22.82 42.08
C LYS A 185 46.99 22.65 42.97
N LEU A 186 47.81 21.63 42.70
CA LEU A 186 49.03 21.29 43.45
C LEU A 186 50.33 21.71 42.73
N LYS A 187 50.20 22.46 41.64
CA LYS A 187 51.29 23.15 40.92
C LYS A 187 51.09 24.64 41.04
#